data_AF-A0A2X3JUJ3-F1
#
_entry.id   AF-A0A2X3JUJ3-F1
#
_cell.length_a   1.000
_cell.length_b   1.000
_cell.length_c   1.000
_cell.angle_alpha   90.00
_cell.angle_beta   90.00
_cell.angle_gamma   90.00
#
_symmetry.space_group_name_H-M   'P 1'
#
loop_
_entity.id
_entity.type
_entity.pdbx_description
1 polymer ?
#
loop_
_entity_poly.entity_id
_entity_poly.type
_entity_poly.pdbx_seq_one_letter_code
_entity_poly.pdbx_strand_id
1 'polypeptide(L)'
;MIKPVATLDDILHRGDWCAQLQQAWYEHIPLSEKMGVRIQQYTGQKFITTMPETGNQNPHHTLFAGSLFSLATLTGWGLIWLMLRERHLGGTIILADAHIRYSKPISGKPHAIADLGALSGDLDRLAPRTKSTGADAS
;
A
#
# COMPACT_ATOMS: atom_id res chain seq x y z
N MET A 1 33.37 12.30 5.71
CA MET A 1 31.90 12.41 5.91
C MET A 1 31.31 11.02 5.72
N ILE A 2 30.96 10.35 6.82
CA ILE A 2 30.39 8.99 6.79
C ILE A 2 28.92 9.15 6.39
N LYS A 3 28.51 8.63 5.24
CA LYS A 3 27.08 8.50 4.92
C LYS A 3 26.48 7.53 5.95
N PRO A 4 25.36 7.87 6.63
CA PRO A 4 24.68 6.91 7.48
C PRO A 4 24.36 5.67 6.64
N VAL A 5 24.73 4.49 7.13
CA VAL A 5 24.28 3.24 6.53
C VAL A 5 22.77 3.21 6.74
N ALA A 6 22.00 3.32 5.67
CA ALA A 6 20.56 3.11 5.72
C ALA A 6 20.33 1.75 6.38
N THR A 7 19.55 1.73 7.45
CA THR A 7 19.19 0.46 8.08
C THR A 7 18.44 -0.38 7.04
N LEU A 8 18.46 -1.72 7.14
CA LEU A 8 17.63 -2.58 6.26
C LEU A 8 16.15 -2.12 6.28
N ASP A 9 15.76 -1.41 7.35
CA ASP A 9 14.44 -0.82 7.58
C ASP A 9 14.11 0.44 6.73
N ASP A 10 15.07 1.00 6.00
CA ASP A 10 14.87 2.16 5.12
C ASP A 10 14.91 1.80 3.63
N ILE A 11 14.99 0.51 3.31
CA ILE A 11 15.10 0.04 1.93
C ILE A 11 13.76 0.18 1.23
N LEU A 12 13.79 0.87 0.09
CA LEU A 12 12.75 0.80 -0.93
C LEU A 12 13.18 -0.25 -1.96
N HIS A 13 12.80 -1.51 -1.74
CA HIS A 13 12.79 -2.51 -2.78
C HIS A 13 11.99 -1.96 -3.95
N ARG A 14 12.50 -2.02 -5.19
CA ARG A 14 11.84 -1.41 -6.36
C ARG A 14 11.42 0.05 -6.11
N GLY A 15 12.36 0.89 -5.71
CA GLY A 15 12.10 2.31 -5.43
C GLY A 15 11.48 3.07 -6.61
N ASP A 16 11.77 2.66 -7.85
CA ASP A 16 11.12 3.14 -9.07
C ASP A 16 9.61 2.87 -9.07
N TRP A 17 9.21 1.68 -8.63
CA TRP A 17 7.80 1.30 -8.52
C TRP A 17 7.10 2.00 -7.37
N CYS A 18 7.79 2.19 -6.24
CA CYS A 18 7.27 3.00 -5.15
C CYS A 18 7.02 4.45 -5.60
N ALA A 19 7.95 5.05 -6.36
CA ALA A 19 7.75 6.40 -6.90
C ALA A 19 6.56 6.47 -7.87
N GLN A 20 6.41 5.48 -8.75
CA GLN A 20 5.27 5.39 -9.67
C GLN A 20 3.94 5.25 -8.91
N LEU A 21 3.89 4.40 -7.89
CA LEU A 21 2.72 4.22 -7.03
C LEU A 21 2.36 5.52 -6.31
N GLN A 22 3.36 6.19 -5.73
CA GLN A 22 3.17 7.46 -5.03
C GLN A 22 2.58 8.53 -5.95
N GLN A 23 3.10 8.63 -7.17
CA GLN A 23 2.63 9.58 -8.17
C GLN A 23 1.21 9.24 -8.63
N ALA A 24 0.94 7.97 -8.92
CA ALA A 24 -0.39 7.49 -9.32
C ALA A 24 -1.44 7.77 -8.25
N TRP A 25 -1.08 7.66 -6.96
CA TRP A 25 -1.98 8.07 -5.88
C TRP A 25 -2.31 9.55 -5.93
N TYR A 26 -1.33 10.43 -6.13
CA TYR A 26 -1.61 11.87 -6.20
C TYR A 26 -2.44 12.26 -7.42
N GLU A 27 -2.19 11.62 -8.56
CA GLU A 27 -2.91 11.89 -9.80
C GLU A 27 -4.36 11.37 -9.76
N HIS A 28 -4.56 10.14 -9.29
CA HIS A 28 -5.86 9.47 -9.38
C HIS A 28 -6.66 9.49 -8.08
N ILE A 29 -6.02 9.82 -6.95
CA ILE A 29 -6.64 9.93 -5.63
C ILE A 29 -6.18 11.25 -4.99
N PRO A 30 -6.68 12.42 -5.43
CA PRO A 30 -6.19 13.73 -4.97
C PRO A 30 -6.25 13.93 -3.46
N LEU A 31 -7.12 13.21 -2.75
CA LEU A 31 -7.16 13.20 -1.29
C LEU A 31 -5.84 12.70 -0.67
N SER A 32 -5.17 11.73 -1.29
CA SER A 32 -3.90 11.20 -0.80
C SER A 32 -2.79 12.26 -0.77
N GLU A 33 -2.79 13.18 -1.75
CA GLU A 33 -1.88 14.32 -1.78
C GLU A 33 -2.23 15.33 -0.69
N LYS A 34 -3.51 15.70 -0.57
CA LYS A 34 -3.98 16.64 0.46
C LYS A 34 -3.69 16.15 1.88
N MET A 35 -3.83 14.84 2.10
CA MET A 35 -3.49 14.21 3.37
C MET A 35 -1.98 14.07 3.56
N GLY A 36 -1.15 14.26 2.53
CA GLY A 36 0.30 14.08 2.60
C GLY A 36 0.71 12.63 2.80
N VAL A 37 -0.05 11.67 2.27
CA VAL A 37 0.28 10.24 2.34
C VAL A 37 1.59 9.99 1.61
N ARG A 38 2.58 9.39 2.28
CA ARG A 38 3.90 9.08 1.75
C ARG A 38 4.24 7.61 1.95
N ILE A 39 4.85 7.00 0.93
CA ILE A 39 5.51 5.70 1.06
C ILE A 39 6.82 5.90 1.82
N GLN A 40 7.00 5.13 2.90
CA GLN A 40 8.19 5.20 3.73
C GLN A 40 9.13 4.02 3.50
N GLN A 41 8.58 2.82 3.34
CA GLN A 41 9.37 1.60 3.18
C GLN A 41 8.63 0.57 2.33
N TYR A 42 9.39 -0.20 1.55
CA TYR A 42 8.91 -1.42 0.92
C TYR A 42 10.02 -2.47 0.88
N THR A 43 9.81 -3.64 1.47
CA THR A 43 10.85 -4.69 1.55
C THR A 43 10.59 -5.89 0.64
N GLY A 44 9.54 -5.86 -0.18
CA GLY A 44 8.99 -7.05 -0.84
C GLY A 44 8.01 -7.83 0.03
N GLN A 45 8.11 -7.70 1.36
CA GLN A 45 7.26 -8.40 2.33
C GLN A 45 6.41 -7.44 3.16
N LYS A 46 7.00 -6.31 3.59
CA LYS A 46 6.31 -5.27 4.35
C LYS A 46 6.26 -3.99 3.54
N PHE A 47 5.13 -3.29 3.63
CA PHE A 47 4.91 -1.99 3.03
C PHE A 47 4.41 -1.02 4.09
N ILE A 48 5.14 0.09 4.24
CA ILE A 48 4.88 1.10 5.27
C ILE A 48 4.61 2.44 4.62
N THR A 49 3.50 3.06 5.02
CA THR A 49 3.17 4.43 4.66
C THR A 49 3.00 5.30 5.90
N THR A 50 3.00 6.61 5.69
CA THR A 50 2.85 7.61 6.73
C THR A 50 2.13 8.85 6.19
N MET A 51 1.73 9.76 7.06
CA MET A 51 1.19 11.07 6.72
C MET A 51 1.54 12.09 7.82
N PRO A 52 1.58 13.40 7.55
CA PRO A 52 1.72 14.40 8.61
C PRO A 52 0.48 14.43 9.52
N GLU A 53 0.66 14.86 10.77
CA GLU A 53 -0.46 15.16 11.66
C GLU A 53 -1.27 16.36 11.15
N THR A 54 -0.57 17.43 10.74
CA THR A 54 -1.17 18.64 10.18
C THR A 54 -2.03 18.31 8.96
N GLY A 55 -3.28 18.80 8.97
CA GLY A 55 -4.27 18.51 7.92
C GLY A 55 -5.03 17.19 8.09
N ASN A 56 -4.63 16.36 9.05
CA ASN A 56 -5.27 15.07 9.35
C ASN A 56 -5.84 14.98 10.77
N GLN A 57 -5.97 16.10 11.49
CA GLN A 57 -6.49 16.15 12.85
C GLN A 57 -8.02 16.26 12.90
N ASN A 58 -8.58 15.79 14.01
CA ASN A 58 -9.95 16.04 14.44
C ASN A 58 -9.99 17.20 15.46
N PRO A 59 -11.18 17.68 15.89
CA PRO A 59 -11.32 18.78 16.85
C PRO A 59 -10.66 18.56 18.22
N HIS A 60 -10.26 17.33 18.54
CA HIS A 60 -9.56 16.97 19.78
C HIS A 60 -8.03 16.94 19.61
N HIS A 61 -7.49 17.49 18.53
CA HIS A 61 -6.04 17.55 18.25
C HIS A 61 -5.37 16.16 18.23
N THR A 62 -6.12 15.16 17.79
CA THR A 62 -5.64 13.80 17.48
C THR A 62 -6.03 13.48 16.03
N LEU A 63 -5.49 12.42 15.44
CA LEU A 63 -5.78 12.08 14.06
C LEU A 63 -7.26 11.74 13.85
N PHE A 64 -7.82 12.29 12.77
CA PHE A 64 -9.15 12.02 12.30
C PHE A 64 -9.28 10.57 11.84
N ALA A 65 -10.37 9.92 12.24
CA ALA A 65 -10.65 8.53 11.92
C ALA A 65 -10.62 8.27 10.40
N GLY A 66 -11.24 9.14 9.59
CA GLY A 66 -11.23 8.99 8.13
C GLY A 66 -9.84 9.13 7.50
N SER A 67 -8.94 9.92 8.10
CA SER A 67 -7.54 10.00 7.67
C SER A 67 -6.81 8.70 7.97
N LEU A 68 -6.98 8.14 9.17
CA LEU A 68 -6.40 6.85 9.54
C LEU A 68 -6.92 5.70 8.67
N PHE A 69 -8.23 5.67 8.38
CA PHE A 69 -8.82 4.69 7.48
C PHE A 69 -8.25 4.78 6.06
N SER A 70 -8.16 5.99 5.52
CA SER A 70 -7.60 6.22 4.18
C SER A 70 -6.13 5.80 4.12
N LEU A 71 -5.33 6.11 5.14
CA LEU A 71 -3.92 5.69 5.23
C LEU A 71 -3.79 4.16 5.26
N ALA A 72 -4.56 3.48 6.13
CA ALA A 72 -4.55 2.03 6.22
C ALA A 72 -5.00 1.36 4.90
N THR A 73 -6.05 1.90 4.28
CA THR A 73 -6.59 1.44 3.00
C THR A 73 -5.56 1.52 1.89
N LEU A 74 -4.92 2.69 1.72
CA LEU A 74 -3.88 2.88 0.69
C LEU A 74 -2.66 2.00 0.96
N THR A 75 -2.32 1.73 2.23
CA THR A 75 -1.22 0.82 2.57
C THR A 75 -1.51 -0.60 2.11
N GLY A 76 -2.69 -1.15 2.43
CA GLY A 76 -3.08 -2.49 1.96
C GLY A 76 -3.17 -2.57 0.43
N TRP A 77 -3.81 -1.58 -0.19
CA TRP A 77 -3.94 -1.49 -1.64
C TRP A 77 -2.57 -1.41 -2.33
N GLY A 78 -1.65 -0.60 -1.79
CA GLY A 78 -0.30 -0.40 -2.35
C GLY A 78 0.55 -1.67 -2.30
N LEU A 79 0.46 -2.46 -1.22
CA LEU A 79 1.13 -3.75 -1.15
C LEU A 79 0.64 -4.69 -2.25
N ILE A 80 -0.68 -4.81 -2.45
CA ILE A 80 -1.25 -5.65 -3.52
C ILE A 80 -0.79 -5.17 -4.90
N TRP A 81 -0.78 -3.85 -5.13
CA TRP A 81 -0.31 -3.27 -6.39
C TRP A 81 1.14 -3.63 -6.69
N LEU A 82 2.03 -3.54 -5.68
CA LEU A 82 3.44 -3.89 -5.82
C LEU A 82 3.60 -5.40 -6.10
N MET A 83 2.84 -6.25 -5.41
CA MET A 83 2.86 -7.71 -5.62
C MET A 83 2.40 -8.11 -7.03
N LEU A 84 1.35 -7.48 -7.56
CA LEU A 84 0.89 -7.75 -8.93
C LEU A 84 2.01 -7.44 -9.93
N ARG A 85 2.75 -6.33 -9.73
CA ARG A 85 3.88 -5.98 -10.60
C ARG A 85 5.05 -6.94 -10.48
N GLU A 86 5.39 -7.38 -9.26
CA GLU A 86 6.45 -8.38 -9.03
C GLU A 86 6.15 -9.71 -9.74
N ARG A 87 4.88 -10.09 -9.79
CA ARG A 87 4.42 -11.34 -10.43
C ARG A 87 4.06 -11.19 -11.91
N HIS A 88 4.22 -9.99 -12.48
CA HIS A 88 3.79 -9.67 -13.85
C HIS A 88 2.30 -9.95 -14.11
N LEU A 89 1.48 -9.72 -13.09
CA LEU A 89 0.03 -9.90 -13.14
C LEU A 89 -0.67 -8.57 -13.40
N GLY A 90 -1.75 -8.61 -14.16
CA GLY A 90 -2.68 -7.49 -14.33
C GLY A 90 -3.91 -7.66 -13.44
N GLY A 91 -4.62 -6.56 -13.19
CA GLY A 91 -5.89 -6.59 -12.47
C GLY A 91 -6.28 -5.22 -11.93
N THR A 92 -7.59 -4.99 -11.80
CA THR A 92 -8.13 -3.80 -11.12
C THR A 92 -8.29 -4.12 -9.64
N ILE A 93 -7.64 -3.34 -8.77
CA ILE A 93 -7.72 -3.53 -7.32
C ILE A 93 -8.86 -2.68 -6.78
N ILE A 94 -9.88 -3.32 -6.21
CA ILE A 94 -11.05 -2.68 -5.61
C ILE A 94 -11.15 -3.12 -4.14
N LEU A 95 -11.31 -2.17 -3.23
CA LEU A 95 -11.66 -2.47 -1.85
C LEU A 95 -13.15 -2.82 -1.78
N ALA A 96 -13.47 -4.11 -1.61
CA ALA A 96 -14.84 -4.58 -1.55
C ALA A 96 -15.47 -4.42 -0.16
N ASP A 97 -14.70 -4.69 0.89
CA ASP A 97 -15.11 -4.61 2.29
C ASP A 97 -13.93 -4.18 3.16
N ALA A 98 -14.21 -3.46 4.25
CA ALA A 98 -13.19 -3.07 5.23
C ALA A 98 -13.77 -2.96 6.64
N HIS A 99 -13.02 -3.52 7.59
CA HIS A 99 -13.33 -3.43 9.02
C HIS A 99 -12.15 -2.75 9.73
N ILE A 100 -12.41 -1.64 10.43
CA ILE A 100 -11.40 -0.90 11.20
C ILE A 100 -11.86 -0.71 12.64
N ARG A 101 -10.93 -0.85 13.59
CA ARG A 101 -11.16 -0.63 15.02
C ARG A 101 -10.20 0.44 15.54
N TYR A 102 -10.75 1.52 16.07
CA TYR A 102 -9.98 2.59 16.72
C TYR A 102 -9.88 2.31 18.20
N SER A 103 -8.75 1.77 18.65
CA SER A 103 -8.54 1.38 20.06
C SER A 103 -8.11 2.55 20.94
N LYS A 104 -7.32 3.48 20.40
CA LYS A 104 -6.78 4.65 21.11
C LYS A 104 -6.65 5.84 20.15
N PRO A 105 -6.76 7.09 20.65
CA PRO A 105 -6.38 8.27 19.87
C PRO A 105 -4.89 8.21 19.47
N ILE A 106 -4.56 8.75 18.30
CA ILE A 106 -3.20 8.84 17.79
C ILE A 106 -2.85 10.31 17.59
N SER A 107 -1.67 10.73 18.04
CA SER A 107 -1.08 12.05 17.78
C SER A 107 0.28 11.88 17.12
N GLY A 108 0.80 12.95 16.50
CA GLY A 108 2.04 12.91 15.76
C GLY A 108 1.93 12.20 14.42
N LYS A 109 3.08 11.71 13.93
CA LYS A 109 3.22 11.09 12.61
C LYS A 109 2.94 9.58 12.69
N PRO A 110 1.79 9.08 12.21
CA PRO A 110 1.45 7.67 12.27
C PRO A 110 2.22 6.85 11.22
N HIS A 111 2.30 5.55 11.45
CA HIS A 111 2.70 4.57 10.44
C HIS A 111 1.58 3.56 10.24
N ALA A 112 1.22 3.30 8.98
CA ALA A 112 0.38 2.18 8.61
C ALA A 112 1.26 1.11 7.97
N ILE A 113 1.02 -0.16 8.32
CA ILE A 113 1.84 -1.29 7.91
C ILE A 113 0.93 -2.34 7.28
N ALA A 114 1.26 -2.76 6.07
CA ALA A 114 0.74 -3.98 5.47
C ALA A 114 1.87 -5.01 5.38
N ASP A 115 1.59 -6.23 5.82
CA ASP A 115 2.54 -7.35 5.78
C ASP A 115 1.93 -8.47 4.94
N LEU A 116 2.68 -8.94 3.95
CA LEU A 116 2.29 -10.05 3.11
C LEU A 116 2.03 -11.34 3.93
N GLY A 117 2.66 -11.51 5.10
CA GLY A 117 2.44 -12.67 5.98
C GLY A 117 1.07 -12.67 6.64
N ALA A 118 0.39 -11.52 6.68
CA ALA A 118 -1.00 -11.38 7.13
C ALA A 118 -2.01 -11.37 5.97
N LEU A 119 -1.54 -11.35 4.72
CA LEU A 119 -2.41 -11.41 3.54
C LEU A 119 -2.93 -12.83 3.37
N SER A 120 -4.19 -12.95 2.96
CA SER A 120 -4.79 -14.23 2.56
C SER A 120 -5.37 -14.13 1.16
N GLY A 121 -5.43 -15.26 0.46
CA GLY A 121 -5.82 -15.33 -0.94
C GLY A 121 -4.64 -15.70 -1.84
N ASP A 122 -4.97 -15.96 -3.11
CA ASP A 122 -4.04 -16.46 -4.11
C ASP A 122 -4.11 -15.57 -5.35
N LEU A 123 -3.06 -14.75 -5.53
CA LEU A 123 -2.93 -13.86 -6.70
C LEU A 123 -2.65 -14.64 -7.98
N ASP A 124 -2.12 -15.86 -7.92
CA ASP A 124 -1.75 -16.63 -9.11
C ASP A 124 -3.01 -17.06 -9.89
N ARG A 125 -4.19 -16.99 -9.28
CA ARG A 125 -5.49 -17.10 -9.95
C ARG A 125 -5.75 -16.03 -11.00
N LEU A 126 -5.03 -14.91 -10.95
CA LEU A 126 -5.07 -13.85 -11.95
C LEU A 126 -4.16 -14.13 -13.15
N ALA A 127 -3.33 -15.17 -13.08
CA ALA A 127 -2.49 -15.56 -14.21
C ALA A 127 -3.38 -15.91 -15.43
N PRO A 128 -2.96 -15.54 -16.65
CA PRO A 128 -3.71 -15.91 -17.83
C PRO A 128 -3.85 -17.44 -17.88
N ARG A 129 -5.09 -17.93 -17.91
CA ARG A 129 -5.34 -19.35 -18.17
C ARG A 129 -4.77 -19.66 -19.54
N THR A 130 -3.69 -20.43 -19.60
CA THR A 130 -3.25 -21.06 -20.85
C THR A 130 -4.46 -21.83 -21.37
N LYS A 131 -4.99 -21.43 -22.54
CA LYS A 131 -5.98 -22.25 -23.24
C LYS A 131 -5.32 -23.61 -23.43
N SER A 132 -5.81 -24.64 -22.75
CA SER A 132 -5.60 -26.01 -23.19
C SER A 132 -6.24 -26.06 -24.57
N THR A 133 -5.43 -25.94 -25.63
CA THR A 133 -5.83 -26.42 -26.95
C THR A 133 -6.14 -27.89 -26.76
N GLY A 134 -7.43 -28.21 -26.63
CA GLY A 134 -7.92 -29.56 -26.77
C GLY A 134 -7.48 -30.02 -28.15
N ALA A 135 -6.47 -30.87 -28.16
CA ALA A 135 -6.25 -31.79 -29.25
C ALA A 135 -7.35 -32.86 -29.13
N ASP A 136 -8.54 -32.55 -29.61
CA ASP A 136 -9.52 -33.53 -30.09
C ASP A 136 -9.50 -33.36 -31.62
N ALA A 137 -8.81 -34.22 -32.36
CA ALA A 137 -9.18 -35.59 -32.71
C ALA A 137 -9.89 -35.61 -34.06
N SER A 138 -9.13 -36.11 -35.05
CA SER A 138 -9.57 -36.81 -36.26
C SER A 138 -10.25 -36.01 -37.38
#